data_AF-A0A3D5UPA7-F1
#
_entry.id   AF-A0A3D5UPA7-F1
#
_cell.length_a   1.000
_cell.length_b   1.000
_cell.length_c   1.000
_cell.angle_alpha   90.00
_cell.angle_beta   90.00
_cell.angle_gamma   90.00
#
_symmetry.space_group_name_H-M   'P 1'
#
loop_
_entity.id
_entity.type
_entity.pdbx_description
1 polymer ?
#
loop_
_entity_poly.entity_id
_entity_poly.type
_entity_poly.pdbx_seq_one_letter_code
_entity_poly.pdbx_strand_id
1 'polypeptide(L)'
;EYLELLSKDFPNISIASAEAINLTAILNLPKGTEHFLTDLHGEADAFHHVLQNASGVVKRKINDVFKDTLGPSDIAALASLIYYPELHLRARKKAGENSLDWQKSTIYQLVKICRDASSKYTRSKVRKALPGDYAYVIEELLHEDEERFNKKAYYYQIIDAIVDLDRGESFIKALCSVIKRLTIDHLHILGDVYDRGSGPHHIMEQLRKHHSLDIQWGNHDILWMGAAAGNQTCIANAVRISLRYSNLDVLEDGYGINLLPLATFAMKVYGNKAADSFRPKAGSGESSFDGDRTMITAMHQAITVIQLKLEHQIIQRHPEWHMQNRLFLHHINPDNGILSINGSEIPLTTDFFPTYNPDKPEQLTDEEEYVIEKLVSSFAVSEKLQQHVQFLYSKGSIYLTYNNNLLFHACIPMTEDGEFKKVTLYGKTLAGKALLDQMDQWARESFFKKDLAAPTHDFLWFLWCHNDSPLFGKDKMATFERYFLKDETTHEEQYAPYYHLIERE
;
A
#
# COMPACT_ATOMS: atom_id res chain seq x y z
N GLU A 1 -31.75 11.49 18.01
CA GLU A 1 -30.45 11.67 17.35
C GLU A 1 -30.43 11.34 15.85
N TYR A 2 -30.41 10.07 15.39
CA TYR A 2 -30.36 9.76 13.94
C TYR A 2 -31.54 10.31 13.13
N LEU A 3 -32.78 10.18 13.63
CA LEU A 3 -33.97 10.73 12.96
C LEU A 3 -33.99 12.27 12.95
N GLU A 4 -33.40 12.92 13.97
CA GLU A 4 -33.28 14.39 14.00
C GLU A 4 -32.25 14.88 12.99
N LEU A 5 -31.12 14.18 12.84
CA LEU A 5 -30.15 14.43 11.78
C LEU A 5 -30.79 14.25 10.40
N LEU A 6 -31.48 13.13 10.16
CA LEU A 6 -32.18 12.88 8.90
C LEU A 6 -33.27 13.91 8.61
N SER A 7 -33.96 14.44 9.64
CA SER A 7 -34.99 15.46 9.45
C SER A 7 -34.45 16.78 8.89
N LYS A 8 -33.14 17.05 9.01
CA LYS A 8 -32.48 18.20 8.39
C LYS A 8 -32.38 18.06 6.87
N ASP A 9 -32.08 16.85 6.39
CA ASP A 9 -31.91 16.55 4.96
C ASP A 9 -33.24 16.15 4.29
N PHE A 10 -34.16 15.56 5.05
CA PHE A 10 -35.46 15.04 4.58
C PHE A 10 -36.63 15.62 5.41
N PRO A 11 -36.91 16.94 5.31
CA PRO A 11 -37.85 17.62 6.21
C PRO A 11 -39.33 17.28 5.97
N ASN A 12 -39.67 16.59 4.88
CA ASN A 12 -41.03 16.17 4.59
C ASN A 12 -41.09 14.83 3.82
N ILE A 13 -42.28 14.24 3.80
CA ILE A 13 -42.54 12.94 3.17
C ILE A 13 -42.15 12.95 1.70
N SER A 14 -42.43 14.02 0.95
CA SER A 14 -42.14 14.08 -0.49
C SER A 14 -40.65 14.00 -0.78
N ILE A 15 -39.80 14.71 -0.03
CA ILE A 15 -38.33 14.67 -0.20
C ILE A 15 -37.79 13.30 0.20
N ALA A 16 -38.24 12.76 1.33
CA ALA A 16 -37.84 11.41 1.78
C ALA A 16 -38.25 10.33 0.76
N SER A 17 -39.48 10.38 0.23
CA SER A 17 -39.97 9.44 -0.78
C SER A 17 -39.23 9.58 -2.11
N ALA A 18 -38.91 10.79 -2.55
CA ALA A 18 -38.14 11.01 -3.77
C ALA A 18 -36.74 10.39 -3.66
N GLU A 19 -36.06 10.56 -2.52
CA GLU A 19 -34.74 9.96 -2.31
C GLU A 19 -34.83 8.44 -2.15
N ALA A 20 -35.86 7.92 -1.47
CA ALA A 20 -36.08 6.47 -1.38
C ALA A 20 -36.28 5.85 -2.77
N ILE A 21 -37.06 6.49 -3.66
CA ILE A 21 -37.24 6.04 -5.06
C ILE A 21 -35.91 6.08 -5.81
N ASN A 22 -35.13 7.17 -5.66
CA ASN A 22 -33.82 7.32 -6.30
C ASN A 22 -32.84 6.22 -5.85
N LEU A 23 -32.70 5.98 -4.54
CA LEU A 23 -31.85 4.93 -3.98
C LEU A 23 -32.32 3.53 -4.40
N THR A 24 -33.64 3.29 -4.42
CA THR A 24 -34.21 2.02 -4.90
C THR A 24 -33.86 1.78 -6.37
N ALA A 25 -33.96 2.81 -7.22
CA ALA A 25 -33.57 2.70 -8.62
C ALA A 25 -32.06 2.41 -8.78
N ILE A 26 -31.22 3.04 -7.95
CA ILE A 26 -29.76 2.78 -7.93
C ILE A 26 -29.44 1.34 -7.51
N LEU A 27 -30.12 0.82 -6.48
CA LEU A 27 -29.93 -0.56 -6.00
C LEU A 27 -30.31 -1.62 -7.04
N ASN A 28 -31.15 -1.27 -8.01
CA ASN A 28 -31.52 -2.15 -9.13
C ASN A 28 -30.54 -2.09 -10.31
N LEU A 29 -29.52 -1.22 -10.28
CA LEU A 29 -28.45 -1.22 -11.29
C LEU A 29 -27.48 -2.37 -11.05
N PRO A 30 -26.81 -2.88 -12.10
CA PRO A 30 -25.74 -3.84 -11.93
C PRO A 30 -24.65 -3.30 -11.01
N LYS A 31 -24.10 -4.17 -10.18
CA LYS A 31 -22.99 -3.88 -9.27
C LYS A 31 -21.80 -3.26 -10.03
N GLY A 32 -21.21 -2.21 -9.46
CA GLY A 32 -19.96 -1.61 -9.93
C GLY A 32 -18.81 -2.61 -9.94
N THR A 33 -17.79 -2.38 -10.77
CA THR A 33 -16.60 -3.26 -10.75
C THR A 33 -15.74 -2.90 -9.55
N GLU A 34 -15.55 -3.84 -8.63
CA GLU A 34 -14.56 -3.76 -7.57
C GLU A 34 -13.22 -4.31 -8.05
N HIS A 35 -12.14 -3.67 -7.65
CA HIS A 35 -10.78 -4.08 -7.96
C HIS A 35 -10.04 -4.31 -6.65
N PHE A 36 -9.58 -5.54 -6.41
CA PHE A 36 -8.85 -5.93 -5.21
C PHE A 36 -7.37 -6.07 -5.54
N LEU A 37 -6.51 -5.38 -4.80
CA LEU A 37 -5.06 -5.47 -4.93
C LEU A 37 -4.44 -5.72 -3.55
N THR A 38 -3.42 -6.56 -3.50
CA THR A 38 -2.65 -6.92 -2.29
C THR A 38 -1.17 -6.90 -2.62
N ASP A 39 -0.32 -6.87 -1.59
CA ASP A 39 1.13 -7.08 -1.69
C ASP A 39 1.81 -6.14 -2.70
N LEU A 40 1.47 -4.85 -2.65
CA LEU A 40 2.00 -3.88 -3.61
C LEU A 40 3.50 -3.66 -3.44
N HIS A 41 3.99 -3.63 -2.21
CA HIS A 41 5.40 -3.61 -1.84
C HIS A 41 6.26 -2.67 -2.69
N GLY A 42 5.83 -1.43 -2.87
CA GLY A 42 6.59 -0.43 -3.62
C GLY A 42 6.73 -0.68 -5.13
N GLU A 43 6.08 -1.68 -5.72
CA GLU A 43 6.11 -2.00 -7.16
C GLU A 43 5.24 -1.04 -7.98
N ALA A 44 5.65 0.24 -8.03
CA ALA A 44 4.85 1.33 -8.59
C ALA A 44 4.50 1.15 -10.07
N ASP A 45 5.41 0.62 -10.87
CA ASP A 45 5.17 0.40 -12.31
C ASP A 45 4.14 -0.70 -12.55
N ALA A 46 4.25 -1.80 -11.80
CA ALA A 46 3.28 -2.90 -11.85
C ALA A 46 1.90 -2.41 -11.38
N PHE A 47 1.84 -1.70 -10.25
CA PHE A 47 0.62 -1.09 -9.74
C PHE A 47 -0.02 -0.14 -10.76
N HIS A 48 0.78 0.75 -11.33
CA HIS A 48 0.31 1.70 -12.35
C HIS A 48 -0.26 0.95 -13.57
N HIS A 49 0.43 -0.09 -14.05
CA HIS A 49 -0.03 -0.90 -15.17
C HIS A 49 -1.36 -1.60 -14.88
N VAL A 50 -1.51 -2.17 -13.69
CA VAL A 50 -2.75 -2.83 -13.24
C VAL A 50 -3.91 -1.84 -13.16
N LEU A 51 -3.68 -0.60 -12.73
CA LEU A 51 -4.69 0.46 -12.79
C LEU A 51 -5.03 0.86 -14.23
N GLN A 52 -4.04 0.96 -15.12
CA GLN A 52 -4.28 1.34 -16.52
C GLN A 52 -5.10 0.28 -17.27
N ASN A 53 -4.86 -1.01 -17.01
CA ASN A 53 -5.52 -2.11 -17.69
C ASN A 53 -6.79 -2.61 -16.97
N ALA A 54 -7.02 -2.15 -15.73
CA ALA A 54 -8.09 -2.59 -14.84
C ALA A 54 -8.14 -4.12 -14.68
N SER A 55 -7.00 -4.75 -14.44
CA SER A 55 -6.83 -6.22 -14.45
C SER A 55 -7.46 -6.90 -15.67
N GLY A 56 -7.23 -6.29 -16.84
CA GLY A 56 -7.73 -6.77 -18.14
C GLY A 56 -9.23 -6.51 -18.40
N VAL A 57 -9.97 -5.86 -17.50
CA VAL A 57 -11.39 -5.51 -17.72
C VAL A 57 -11.54 -4.59 -18.93
N VAL A 58 -10.62 -3.64 -19.14
CA VAL A 58 -10.66 -2.74 -20.31
C VAL A 58 -10.63 -3.56 -21.61
N LYS A 59 -9.71 -4.53 -21.73
CA LYS A 59 -9.62 -5.39 -22.91
C LYS A 59 -10.88 -6.24 -23.09
N ARG A 60 -11.49 -6.72 -22.00
CA ARG A 60 -12.78 -7.44 -22.06
C ARG A 60 -13.88 -6.54 -22.63
N LYS A 61 -14.01 -5.29 -22.17
CA LYS A 61 -14.99 -4.34 -22.71
C LYS A 61 -14.80 -4.05 -24.20
N ILE A 62 -13.55 -3.89 -24.64
CA ILE A 62 -13.26 -3.70 -26.07
C ILE A 62 -13.74 -4.92 -26.88
N ASN A 63 -13.48 -6.13 -26.38
CA ASN A 63 -13.98 -7.36 -26.99
C ASN A 63 -15.51 -7.42 -27.00
N ASP A 64 -16.18 -7.09 -25.89
CA ASP A 64 -17.64 -7.15 -25.80
C ASP A 64 -18.32 -6.25 -26.85
N VAL A 65 -17.71 -5.09 -27.12
CA VAL A 65 -18.21 -4.11 -28.11
C VAL A 65 -17.82 -4.49 -29.55
N PHE A 66 -16.62 -5.03 -29.78
CA PHE A 66 -16.05 -5.13 -31.13
C PHE A 66 -15.63 -6.53 -31.59
N LYS A 67 -15.87 -7.60 -30.82
CA LYS A 67 -15.46 -8.98 -31.16
C LYS A 67 -15.83 -9.44 -32.58
N ASP A 68 -16.95 -8.97 -33.11
CA ASP A 68 -17.47 -9.37 -34.42
C ASP A 68 -17.02 -8.44 -35.56
N THR A 69 -16.26 -7.38 -35.24
CA THR A 69 -15.92 -6.29 -36.18
C THR A 69 -14.42 -5.98 -36.25
N LEU A 70 -13.65 -6.26 -35.20
CA LEU A 70 -12.22 -5.96 -35.12
C LEU A 70 -11.40 -7.23 -34.91
N GLY A 71 -10.22 -7.28 -35.53
CA GLY A 71 -9.27 -8.37 -35.32
C GLY A 71 -8.52 -8.24 -33.96
N PRO A 72 -7.84 -9.31 -33.50
CA PRO A 72 -7.09 -9.29 -32.25
C PRO A 72 -6.02 -8.20 -32.17
N SER A 73 -5.41 -7.84 -33.30
CA SER A 73 -4.40 -6.78 -33.37
C SER A 73 -5.00 -5.39 -33.14
N ASP A 74 -6.17 -5.11 -33.74
CA ASP A 74 -6.87 -3.84 -33.55
C ASP A 74 -7.39 -3.69 -32.12
N ILE A 75 -7.89 -4.76 -31.53
CA ILE A 75 -8.28 -4.81 -30.11
C ILE A 75 -7.07 -4.51 -29.21
N ALA A 76 -5.90 -5.10 -29.50
CA ALA A 76 -4.68 -4.84 -28.74
C ALA A 76 -4.21 -3.38 -28.89
N ALA A 77 -4.32 -2.80 -30.10
CA ALA A 77 -3.99 -1.41 -30.36
C ALA A 77 -4.93 -0.45 -29.59
N LEU A 78 -6.24 -0.71 -29.59
CA LEU A 78 -7.21 0.06 -28.81
C LEU A 78 -6.96 -0.05 -27.31
N ALA A 79 -6.65 -1.25 -26.81
CA ALA A 79 -6.31 -1.46 -25.41
C ALA A 79 -5.06 -0.65 -25.04
N SER A 80 -3.99 -0.74 -25.84
CA SER A 80 -2.76 0.02 -25.65
C SER A 80 -2.99 1.53 -25.63
N LEU A 81 -3.83 2.05 -26.53
CA LEU A 81 -4.24 3.45 -26.56
C LEU A 81 -4.96 3.87 -25.27
N ILE A 82 -5.90 3.06 -24.77
CA ILE A 82 -6.63 3.38 -23.54
C ILE A 82 -5.69 3.36 -22.32
N TYR A 83 -4.77 2.40 -22.28
CA TYR A 83 -3.81 2.26 -21.18
C TYR A 83 -2.88 3.48 -21.12
N TYR A 84 -2.26 3.82 -22.25
CA TYR A 84 -1.22 4.85 -22.32
C TYR A 84 -1.44 5.82 -23.48
N PRO A 85 -2.47 6.69 -23.41
CA PRO A 85 -2.87 7.50 -24.56
C PRO A 85 -1.79 8.50 -24.96
N GLU A 86 -1.04 9.09 -24.02
CA GLU A 86 0.05 10.01 -24.31
C GLU A 86 1.20 9.33 -25.07
N LEU A 87 1.62 8.15 -24.63
CA LEU A 87 2.72 7.40 -25.28
C LEU A 87 2.29 6.93 -26.66
N HIS A 88 1.07 6.40 -26.78
CA HIS A 88 0.53 5.92 -28.06
C HIS A 88 0.38 7.05 -29.08
N LEU A 89 -0.20 8.19 -28.69
CA LEU A 89 -0.34 9.36 -29.57
C LEU A 89 1.02 9.94 -30.00
N ARG A 90 2.00 10.03 -29.08
CA ARG A 90 3.37 10.46 -29.42
C ARG A 90 4.02 9.52 -30.42
N ALA A 91 3.88 8.20 -30.24
CA ALA A 91 4.45 7.20 -31.16
C ALA A 91 3.83 7.32 -32.56
N ARG A 92 2.50 7.41 -32.66
CA ARG A 92 1.80 7.61 -33.94
C ARG A 92 2.18 8.91 -34.63
N LYS A 93 2.30 10.01 -33.88
CA LYS A 93 2.71 11.31 -34.42
C LYS A 93 4.12 11.25 -35.02
N LYS A 94 5.05 10.56 -34.37
CA LYS A 94 6.41 10.33 -34.91
C LYS A 94 6.39 9.47 -36.19
N ALA A 95 5.46 8.52 -36.29
CA ALA A 95 5.30 7.66 -37.46
C ALA A 95 4.50 8.30 -38.61
N GLY A 96 3.91 9.49 -38.41
CA GLY A 96 3.03 10.13 -39.40
C GLY A 96 1.64 9.50 -39.50
N GLU A 97 1.24 8.67 -38.52
CA GLU A 97 0.01 7.87 -38.53
C GLU A 97 -1.14 8.49 -37.71
N ASN A 98 -1.09 9.81 -37.48
CA ASN A 98 -2.04 10.58 -36.68
C ASN A 98 -2.86 11.52 -37.57
N SER A 99 -3.52 10.96 -38.59
CA SER A 99 -4.38 11.73 -39.49
C SER A 99 -5.70 12.14 -38.81
N LEU A 100 -6.36 13.17 -39.35
CA LEU A 100 -7.69 13.59 -38.88
C LEU A 100 -8.70 12.44 -38.98
N ASP A 101 -8.67 11.65 -40.05
CA ASP A 101 -9.54 10.48 -40.23
C ASP A 101 -9.31 9.41 -39.17
N TRP A 102 -8.05 9.16 -38.81
CA TRP A 102 -7.73 8.24 -37.72
C TRP A 102 -8.27 8.74 -36.39
N GLN A 103 -8.14 10.04 -36.10
CA GLN A 103 -8.69 10.63 -34.87
C GLN A 103 -10.22 10.49 -34.83
N LYS A 104 -10.92 10.78 -35.94
CA LYS A 104 -12.39 10.63 -36.04
C LYS A 104 -12.82 9.19 -35.77
N SER A 105 -12.18 8.22 -36.43
CA SER A 105 -12.45 6.78 -36.23
C SER A 105 -12.17 6.33 -34.80
N THR A 106 -11.06 6.79 -34.21
CA THR A 106 -10.67 6.46 -32.84
C THR A 106 -11.65 7.04 -31.83
N ILE A 107 -12.08 8.29 -32.00
CA ILE A 107 -13.10 8.92 -31.14
C ILE A 107 -14.40 8.11 -31.20
N TYR A 108 -14.82 7.70 -32.41
CA TYR A 108 -16.01 6.86 -32.58
C TYR A 108 -15.90 5.54 -31.79
N GLN A 109 -14.77 4.85 -31.92
CA GLN A 109 -14.53 3.58 -31.21
C GLN A 109 -14.52 3.76 -29.70
N LEU A 110 -13.86 4.81 -29.20
CA LEU A 110 -13.79 5.12 -27.78
C LEU A 110 -15.15 5.52 -27.19
N VAL A 111 -15.99 6.25 -27.93
CA VAL A 111 -17.35 6.57 -27.48
C VAL A 111 -18.17 5.29 -27.28
N LYS A 112 -18.09 4.33 -28.21
CA LYS A 112 -18.78 3.03 -28.05
C LYS A 112 -18.35 2.25 -26.82
N ILE A 113 -17.04 2.17 -26.59
CA ILE A 113 -16.48 1.53 -25.38
C ILE A 113 -16.92 2.28 -24.12
N CYS A 114 -16.94 3.60 -24.16
CA CYS A 114 -17.36 4.44 -23.04
C CYS A 114 -18.86 4.26 -22.72
N ARG A 115 -19.72 4.12 -23.74
CA ARG A 115 -21.15 3.79 -23.56
C ARG A 115 -21.31 2.46 -22.83
N ASP A 116 -20.62 1.41 -23.28
CA ASP A 116 -20.63 0.12 -22.60
C ASP A 116 -20.13 0.22 -21.15
N ALA A 117 -19.01 0.91 -20.93
CA ALA A 117 -18.46 1.13 -19.58
C ALA A 117 -19.43 1.90 -18.67
N SER A 118 -20.19 2.85 -19.23
CA SER A 118 -21.13 3.70 -18.50
C SER A 118 -22.47 3.04 -18.18
N SER A 119 -22.84 1.98 -18.91
CA SER A 119 -24.20 1.40 -18.94
C SER A 119 -24.77 0.95 -17.59
N LYS A 120 -23.89 0.60 -16.64
CA LYS A 120 -24.26 0.14 -15.29
C LYS A 120 -24.32 1.25 -14.24
N TYR A 121 -24.13 2.51 -14.64
CA TYR A 121 -24.11 3.65 -13.72
C TYR A 121 -25.24 4.63 -14.02
N THR A 122 -25.65 5.38 -13.01
CA THR A 122 -26.58 6.50 -13.21
C THR A 122 -25.93 7.61 -14.01
N ARG A 123 -26.74 8.40 -14.72
CA ARG A 123 -26.28 9.60 -15.43
C ARG A 123 -25.51 10.55 -14.53
N SER A 124 -25.96 10.74 -13.29
CA SER A 124 -25.27 11.57 -12.30
C SER A 124 -23.86 11.06 -12.01
N LYS A 125 -23.69 9.74 -11.84
CA LYS A 125 -22.38 9.13 -11.58
C LYS A 125 -21.46 9.25 -12.79
N VAL A 126 -21.97 9.00 -13.99
CA VAL A 126 -21.21 9.20 -15.24
C VAL A 126 -20.78 10.66 -15.39
N ARG A 127 -21.69 11.62 -15.18
CA ARG A 127 -21.39 13.06 -15.26
C ARG A 127 -20.27 13.49 -14.30
N LYS A 128 -20.25 12.95 -13.07
CA LYS A 128 -19.16 13.19 -12.09
C LYS A 128 -17.82 12.55 -12.52
N ALA A 129 -17.84 11.59 -13.44
CA ALA A 129 -16.65 10.96 -14.00
C ALA A 129 -16.03 11.75 -15.15
N LEU A 130 -16.80 12.62 -15.80
CA LEU A 130 -16.36 13.35 -17.00
C LEU A 130 -15.42 14.52 -16.66
N PRO A 131 -14.39 14.77 -17.49
CA PRO A 131 -13.52 15.93 -17.34
C PRO A 131 -14.27 17.23 -17.67
N GLY A 132 -14.04 18.29 -16.88
CA GLY A 132 -14.79 19.55 -16.97
C GLY A 132 -14.85 20.15 -18.38
N ASP A 133 -13.72 20.20 -19.08
CA ASP A 133 -13.61 20.82 -20.42
C ASP A 133 -14.44 20.10 -21.49
N TYR A 134 -14.72 18.80 -21.31
CA TYR A 134 -15.41 17.96 -22.29
C TYR A 134 -16.69 17.33 -21.76
N ALA A 135 -17.13 17.67 -20.54
CA ALA A 135 -18.24 17.00 -19.88
C ALA A 135 -19.52 17.03 -20.72
N TYR A 136 -19.90 18.21 -21.24
CA TYR A 136 -21.08 18.36 -22.08
C TYR A 136 -20.99 17.51 -23.36
N VAL A 137 -19.86 17.59 -24.07
CA VAL A 137 -19.69 16.92 -25.36
C VAL A 137 -19.66 15.39 -25.20
N ILE A 138 -18.96 14.88 -24.19
CA ILE A 138 -18.93 13.45 -23.90
C ILE A 138 -20.32 12.99 -23.46
N GLU A 139 -21.03 13.76 -22.63
CA GLU A 139 -22.40 13.42 -22.20
C GLU A 139 -23.36 13.32 -23.39
N GLU A 140 -23.34 14.27 -24.32
CA GLU A 140 -24.13 14.20 -25.56
C GLU A 140 -23.78 12.94 -26.37
N LEU A 141 -22.49 12.69 -26.60
CA LEU A 141 -22.03 11.50 -27.34
C LEU A 141 -22.37 10.18 -26.65
N LEU A 142 -22.52 10.14 -25.32
CA LEU A 142 -22.88 8.91 -24.60
C LEU A 142 -24.38 8.59 -24.67
N HIS A 143 -25.25 9.61 -24.66
CA HIS A 143 -26.70 9.42 -24.55
C HIS A 143 -27.43 9.38 -25.88
N GLU A 144 -26.82 9.87 -26.95
CA GLU A 144 -27.48 9.89 -28.24
C GLU A 144 -27.44 8.54 -28.96
N ASP A 145 -28.64 8.03 -29.24
CA ASP A 145 -28.86 6.83 -30.02
C ASP A 145 -28.43 7.06 -31.47
N GLU A 146 -27.31 6.43 -31.86
CA GLU A 146 -26.73 6.52 -33.20
C GLU A 146 -27.61 5.90 -34.29
N GLU A 147 -28.63 5.11 -33.91
CA GLU A 147 -29.55 4.44 -34.82
C GLU A 147 -30.80 5.27 -35.16
N ARG A 148 -31.05 6.38 -34.46
CA ARG A 148 -32.11 7.33 -34.85
C ARG A 148 -31.68 8.13 -36.07
N PHE A 149 -32.30 7.85 -37.22
CA PHE A 149 -32.01 8.44 -38.55
C PHE A 149 -31.76 9.96 -38.55
N ASN A 150 -32.53 10.73 -37.77
CA ASN A 150 -32.42 12.20 -37.72
C ASN A 150 -31.23 12.73 -36.90
N LYS A 151 -30.53 11.89 -36.13
CA LYS A 151 -29.46 12.30 -35.20
C LYS A 151 -28.08 11.75 -35.56
N LYS A 152 -27.99 10.79 -36.49
CA LYS A 152 -26.71 10.26 -36.97
C LYS A 152 -25.81 11.36 -37.56
N ALA A 153 -26.37 12.26 -38.36
CA ALA A 153 -25.61 13.37 -38.94
C ALA A 153 -25.10 14.35 -37.86
N TYR A 154 -25.92 14.63 -36.85
CA TYR A 154 -25.56 15.50 -35.73
C TYR A 154 -24.40 14.91 -34.92
N TYR A 155 -24.44 13.61 -34.63
CA TYR A 155 -23.37 12.90 -33.94
C TYR A 155 -22.02 12.99 -34.69
N TYR A 156 -22.00 12.78 -36.01
CA TYR A 156 -20.78 12.92 -36.80
C TYR A 156 -20.26 14.37 -36.84
N GLN A 157 -21.15 15.36 -36.93
CA GLN A 157 -20.76 16.77 -36.91
C GLN A 157 -20.06 17.18 -35.61
N ILE A 158 -20.45 16.61 -34.47
CA ILE A 158 -19.75 16.84 -33.20
C ILE A 158 -18.30 16.34 -33.31
N ILE A 159 -18.10 15.12 -33.80
CA ILE A 159 -16.76 14.52 -33.94
C ILE A 159 -15.92 15.32 -34.96
N ASP A 160 -16.50 15.68 -36.09
CA ASP A 160 -15.84 16.52 -37.10
C ASP A 160 -15.39 17.85 -36.50
N ALA A 161 -16.29 18.56 -35.80
CA ALA A 161 -15.96 19.83 -35.16
C ALA A 161 -14.82 19.71 -34.14
N ILE A 162 -14.77 18.64 -33.33
CA ILE A 162 -13.67 18.41 -32.37
C ILE A 162 -12.32 18.29 -33.10
N VAL A 163 -12.30 17.53 -34.20
CA VAL A 163 -11.06 17.25 -34.94
C VAL A 163 -10.63 18.46 -35.77
N ASP A 164 -11.58 19.15 -36.41
CA ASP A 164 -11.32 20.34 -37.23
C ASP A 164 -10.84 21.53 -36.39
N LEU A 165 -11.20 21.59 -35.10
CA LEU A 165 -10.69 22.55 -34.12
C LEU A 165 -9.34 22.14 -33.50
N ASP A 166 -8.67 21.12 -34.04
CA ASP A 166 -7.39 20.59 -33.55
C ASP A 166 -7.44 20.10 -32.09
N ARG A 167 -8.61 19.60 -31.66
CA ARG A 167 -8.83 19.06 -30.29
C ARG A 167 -8.84 17.54 -30.22
N GLY A 168 -8.75 16.83 -31.34
CA GLY A 168 -8.91 15.37 -31.39
C GLY A 168 -8.00 14.59 -30.46
N GLU A 169 -6.69 14.89 -30.41
CA GLU A 169 -5.75 14.21 -29.49
C GLU A 169 -6.14 14.38 -28.01
N SER A 170 -6.51 15.60 -27.62
CA SER A 170 -6.89 15.90 -26.24
C SER A 170 -8.24 15.27 -25.87
N PHE A 171 -9.16 15.16 -26.83
CA PHE A 171 -10.44 14.49 -26.65
C PHE A 171 -10.28 12.97 -26.52
N ILE A 172 -9.37 12.36 -27.30
CA ILE A 172 -9.00 10.94 -27.18
C ILE A 172 -8.47 10.64 -25.77
N LYS A 173 -7.54 11.47 -25.26
CA LYS A 173 -7.03 11.31 -23.88
C LYS A 173 -8.14 11.40 -22.84
N ALA A 174 -9.06 12.35 -23.01
CA ALA A 174 -10.21 12.52 -22.14
C ALA A 174 -11.11 11.27 -22.12
N LEU A 175 -11.47 10.73 -23.30
CA LEU A 175 -12.25 9.49 -23.40
C LEU A 175 -11.53 8.30 -22.77
N CYS A 176 -10.23 8.14 -23.01
CA CYS A 176 -9.44 7.06 -22.38
C CYS A 176 -9.46 7.16 -20.86
N SER A 177 -9.33 8.37 -20.30
CA SER A 177 -9.44 8.62 -18.86
C SER A 177 -10.83 8.26 -18.30
N VAL A 178 -11.90 8.66 -19.00
CA VAL A 178 -13.28 8.32 -18.60
C VAL A 178 -13.52 6.81 -18.67
N ILE A 179 -13.07 6.12 -19.73
CA ILE A 179 -13.20 4.66 -19.85
C ILE A 179 -12.51 3.97 -18.67
N LYS A 180 -11.26 4.34 -18.35
CA LYS A 180 -10.53 3.77 -17.20
C LYS A 180 -11.27 4.01 -15.89
N ARG A 181 -11.73 5.25 -15.66
CA ARG A 181 -12.47 5.62 -14.45
C ARG A 181 -13.81 4.90 -14.31
N LEU A 182 -14.54 4.67 -15.40
CA LEU A 182 -15.82 3.93 -15.35
C LEU A 182 -15.60 2.41 -15.27
N THR A 183 -14.43 1.92 -15.66
CA THR A 183 -14.12 0.48 -15.63
C THR A 183 -13.85 -0.02 -14.22
N ILE A 184 -13.22 0.79 -13.36
CA ILE A 184 -12.99 0.48 -11.93
C ILE A 184 -13.90 1.39 -11.13
N ASP A 185 -14.91 0.83 -10.45
CA ASP A 185 -15.84 1.61 -9.64
C ASP A 185 -15.30 1.90 -8.24
N HIS A 186 -14.64 0.91 -7.66
CA HIS A 186 -14.07 0.98 -6.33
C HIS A 186 -12.79 0.15 -6.25
N LEU A 187 -11.78 0.69 -5.59
CA LEU A 187 -10.48 0.05 -5.42
C LEU A 187 -10.30 -0.35 -3.95
N HIS A 188 -10.10 -1.64 -3.71
CA HIS A 188 -9.75 -2.19 -2.39
C HIS A 188 -8.25 -2.50 -2.37
N ILE A 189 -7.52 -1.85 -1.48
CA ILE A 189 -6.11 -2.18 -1.22
C ILE A 189 -6.03 -3.00 0.06
N LEU A 190 -5.67 -4.27 -0.07
CA LEU A 190 -5.51 -5.23 1.02
C LEU A 190 -4.08 -5.18 1.57
N GLY A 191 -3.64 -3.98 1.92
CA GLY A 191 -2.41 -3.73 2.66
C GLY A 191 -1.11 -3.81 1.87
N ASP A 192 -0.03 -3.64 2.61
CA ASP A 192 1.36 -3.76 2.19
C ASP A 192 1.70 -2.90 0.97
N VAL A 193 1.45 -1.59 1.09
CA VAL A 193 1.90 -0.60 0.11
C VAL A 193 3.41 -0.41 0.16
N TYR A 194 3.99 -0.52 1.37
CA TYR A 194 5.37 -0.18 1.66
C TYR A 194 6.33 -1.38 1.61
N ASP A 195 7.63 -1.05 1.64
CA ASP A 195 8.79 -1.94 1.65
C ASP A 195 9.03 -2.80 0.40
N ARG A 196 10.24 -3.38 0.31
CA ARG A 196 10.76 -4.26 -0.77
C ARG A 196 10.99 -3.61 -2.14
N GLY A 197 10.07 -2.80 -2.64
CA GLY A 197 10.21 -2.02 -3.89
C GLY A 197 10.55 -0.55 -3.65
N SER A 198 10.96 0.14 -4.71
CA SER A 198 11.47 1.53 -4.64
C SER A 198 10.39 2.62 -4.81
N GLY A 199 9.14 2.26 -5.11
CA GLY A 199 8.09 3.20 -5.49
C GLY A 199 6.89 3.39 -4.54
N PRO A 200 6.92 3.08 -3.22
CA PRO A 200 5.71 3.20 -2.39
C PRO A 200 5.17 4.63 -2.33
N HIS A 201 6.06 5.63 -2.36
CA HIS A 201 5.67 7.04 -2.40
C HIS A 201 4.95 7.44 -3.70
N HIS A 202 5.24 6.77 -4.82
CA HIS A 202 4.50 6.95 -6.08
C HIS A 202 3.13 6.28 -6.04
N ILE A 203 3.04 5.08 -5.44
CA ILE A 203 1.76 4.38 -5.24
C ILE A 203 0.82 5.23 -4.40
N MET A 204 1.29 5.75 -3.26
CA MET A 204 0.48 6.59 -2.38
C MET A 204 -0.03 7.87 -3.07
N GLU A 205 0.78 8.50 -3.91
CA GLU A 205 0.37 9.64 -4.73
C GLU A 205 -0.74 9.29 -5.73
N GLN A 206 -0.68 8.09 -6.33
CA GLN A 206 -1.73 7.61 -7.24
C GLN A 206 -3.01 7.26 -6.46
N LEU A 207 -2.90 6.58 -5.32
CA LEU A 207 -4.03 6.25 -4.45
C LEU A 207 -4.76 7.51 -3.98
N ARG A 208 -4.04 8.53 -3.50
CA ARG A 208 -4.63 9.81 -3.07
C ARG A 208 -5.46 10.51 -4.14
N LYS A 209 -5.15 10.28 -5.42
CA LYS A 209 -5.85 10.86 -6.58
C LYS A 209 -6.98 9.97 -7.09
N HIS A 210 -7.09 8.74 -6.61
CA HIS A 210 -8.13 7.81 -7.02
C HIS A 210 -9.50 8.27 -6.52
N HIS A 211 -10.54 7.99 -7.30
CA HIS A 211 -11.87 8.56 -7.10
C HIS A 211 -12.70 7.84 -6.02
N SER A 212 -12.45 6.55 -5.80
CA SER A 212 -13.12 5.74 -4.79
C SER A 212 -12.20 4.59 -4.38
N LEU A 213 -11.86 4.51 -3.10
CA LEU A 213 -11.07 3.41 -2.55
C LEU A 213 -11.24 3.27 -1.04
N ASP A 214 -10.85 2.11 -0.54
CA ASP A 214 -10.51 1.82 0.85
C ASP A 214 -9.20 1.01 0.96
N ILE A 215 -8.63 0.99 2.16
CA ILE A 215 -7.36 0.32 2.46
C ILE A 215 -7.52 -0.51 3.73
N GLN A 216 -7.16 -1.78 3.70
CA GLN A 216 -6.96 -2.56 4.91
C GLN A 216 -5.48 -2.58 5.21
N TRP A 217 -5.08 -2.11 6.39
CA TRP A 217 -3.66 -1.93 6.68
C TRP A 217 -2.93 -3.28 6.72
N GLY A 218 -1.81 -3.37 6.03
CA GLY A 218 -0.85 -4.46 6.21
C GLY A 218 0.12 -4.18 7.35
N ASN A 219 0.92 -5.18 7.73
CA ASN A 219 1.95 -4.96 8.74
C ASN A 219 3.01 -3.98 8.23
N HIS A 220 3.38 -4.04 6.94
CA HIS A 220 4.33 -3.09 6.36
C HIS A 220 3.78 -1.65 6.34
N ASP A 221 2.48 -1.47 6.15
CA ASP A 221 1.86 -0.14 6.27
C ASP A 221 1.95 0.38 7.71
N ILE A 222 1.59 -0.46 8.69
CA ILE A 222 1.63 -0.10 10.11
C ILE A 222 3.04 0.23 10.59
N LEU A 223 4.05 -0.45 10.06
CA LEU A 223 5.44 -0.12 10.35
C LEU A 223 5.75 1.34 9.97
N TRP A 224 5.36 1.76 8.77
CA TRP A 224 5.57 3.13 8.31
C TRP A 224 4.66 4.14 9.01
N MET A 225 3.45 3.74 9.40
CA MET A 225 2.57 4.54 10.26
C MET A 225 3.22 4.77 11.63
N GLY A 226 3.88 3.77 12.20
CA GLY A 226 4.66 3.87 13.44
C GLY A 226 5.90 4.73 13.28
N ALA A 227 6.60 4.60 12.16
CA ALA A 227 7.76 5.44 11.87
C ALA A 227 7.36 6.92 11.77
N ALA A 228 6.24 7.23 11.10
CA ALA A 228 5.69 8.58 11.02
C ALA A 228 5.16 9.10 12.37
N ALA A 229 4.74 8.22 13.27
CA ALA A 229 4.35 8.57 14.64
C ALA A 229 5.57 8.91 15.54
N GLY A 230 6.80 8.67 15.07
CA GLY A 230 8.03 8.89 15.83
C GLY A 230 8.50 7.68 16.64
N ASN A 231 7.92 6.49 16.42
CA ASN A 231 8.35 5.28 17.13
C ASN A 231 9.75 4.86 16.66
N GLN A 232 10.72 4.92 17.57
CA GLN A 232 12.14 4.68 17.27
C GLN A 232 12.38 3.28 16.67
N THR A 233 11.73 2.24 17.21
CA THR A 233 11.89 0.86 16.73
C THR A 233 11.30 0.69 15.32
N CYS A 234 10.14 1.28 15.06
CA CYS A 234 9.55 1.31 13.72
C CYS A 234 10.44 2.06 12.72
N ILE A 235 11.01 3.21 13.10
CA ILE A 235 11.95 3.98 12.26
C ILE A 235 13.19 3.14 11.94
N ALA A 236 13.83 2.58 12.96
CA ALA A 236 15.03 1.76 12.78
C ALA A 236 14.75 0.56 11.86
N ASN A 237 13.58 -0.08 12.02
CA ASN A 237 13.17 -1.19 11.18
C ASN A 237 12.83 -0.77 9.73
N ALA A 238 12.15 0.37 9.51
CA ALA A 238 11.87 0.88 8.17
C ALA A 238 13.18 1.20 7.41
N VAL A 239 14.15 1.81 8.09
CA VAL A 239 15.49 2.07 7.54
C VAL A 239 16.23 0.76 7.25
N ARG A 240 16.20 -0.20 8.18
CA ARG A 240 16.80 -1.54 8.01
C ARG A 240 16.24 -2.26 6.79
N ILE A 241 14.92 -2.29 6.63
CA ILE A 241 14.27 -2.95 5.48
C ILE A 241 14.66 -2.25 4.18
N SER A 242 14.68 -0.92 4.16
CA SER A 242 15.10 -0.14 2.98
C SER A 242 16.55 -0.47 2.58
N LEU A 243 17.46 -0.57 3.55
CA LEU A 243 18.86 -0.98 3.31
C LEU A 243 18.96 -2.44 2.82
N ARG A 244 18.16 -3.35 3.38
CA ARG A 244 18.14 -4.77 2.97
C ARG A 244 17.78 -4.95 1.50
N TYR A 245 16.88 -4.13 0.99
CA TYR A 245 16.41 -4.15 -0.40
C TYR A 245 17.01 -3.03 -1.27
N SER A 246 18.07 -2.36 -0.79
CA SER A 246 18.74 -1.28 -1.54
C SER A 246 17.82 -0.16 -2.06
N ASN A 247 16.74 0.15 -1.32
CA ASN A 247 15.74 1.15 -1.70
C ASN A 247 15.94 2.47 -0.95
N LEU A 248 17.16 2.98 -0.96
CA LEU A 248 17.49 4.24 -0.27
C LEU A 248 16.74 5.44 -0.83
N ASP A 249 16.48 5.43 -2.14
CA ASP A 249 15.72 6.47 -2.84
C ASP A 249 14.33 6.70 -2.22
N VAL A 250 13.72 5.68 -1.61
CA VAL A 250 12.43 5.83 -0.90
C VAL A 250 12.59 6.78 0.29
N LEU A 251 13.68 6.63 1.04
CA LEU A 251 13.96 7.43 2.22
C LEU A 251 14.42 8.82 1.81
N GLU A 252 15.43 8.93 0.95
CA GLU A 252 16.09 10.19 0.61
C GLU A 252 15.25 11.03 -0.36
N ASP A 253 14.99 10.54 -1.57
CA ASP A 253 14.25 11.29 -2.60
C ASP A 253 12.73 11.24 -2.37
N GLY A 254 12.23 10.10 -1.91
CA GLY A 254 10.81 9.86 -1.71
C GLY A 254 10.24 10.67 -0.56
N TYR A 255 10.93 10.67 0.58
CA TYR A 255 10.46 11.24 1.85
C TYR A 255 11.41 12.27 2.49
N GLY A 256 12.58 12.56 1.93
CA GLY A 256 13.49 13.58 2.46
C GLY A 256 14.19 13.20 3.78
N ILE A 257 14.38 11.91 4.03
CA ILE A 257 15.01 11.39 5.25
C ILE A 257 16.53 11.49 5.14
N ASN A 258 17.17 12.16 6.10
CA ASN A 258 18.61 12.32 6.11
C ASN A 258 19.32 11.11 6.74
N LEU A 259 20.03 10.32 5.92
CA LEU A 259 20.79 9.15 6.36
C LEU A 259 22.25 9.44 6.70
N LEU A 260 22.74 10.67 6.50
CA LEU A 260 24.14 11.03 6.76
C LEU A 260 24.63 10.71 8.18
N PRO A 261 23.84 10.95 9.26
CA PRO A 261 24.25 10.55 10.61
C PRO A 261 24.50 9.04 10.73
N LEU A 262 23.60 8.22 10.18
CA LEU A 262 23.74 6.77 10.17
C LEU A 262 24.95 6.33 9.33
N ALA A 263 25.13 6.90 8.14
CA ALA A 263 26.25 6.58 7.26
C ALA A 263 27.60 6.90 7.93
N THR A 264 27.70 8.06 8.56
CA THR A 264 28.93 8.50 9.26
C THR A 264 29.25 7.58 10.43
N PHE A 265 28.26 7.29 11.27
CA PHE A 265 28.40 6.37 12.40
C PHE A 265 28.78 4.96 11.93
N ALA A 266 28.06 4.42 10.96
CA ALA A 266 28.27 3.08 10.44
C ALA A 266 29.66 2.89 9.84
N MET A 267 30.15 3.87 9.06
CA MET A 267 31.49 3.80 8.49
C MET A 267 32.60 3.92 9.54
N LYS A 268 32.39 4.74 10.58
CA LYS A 268 33.33 4.89 11.69
C LYS A 268 33.43 3.62 12.53
N VAL A 269 32.30 3.01 12.87
CA VAL A 269 32.21 1.92 13.85
C VAL A 269 32.29 0.54 13.21
N TYR A 270 31.66 0.35 12.05
CA TYR A 270 31.61 -0.93 11.35
C TYR A 270 32.55 -0.96 10.14
N GLY A 271 32.38 0.00 9.21
CA GLY A 271 33.17 0.11 7.99
C GLY A 271 33.30 -1.22 7.24
N ASN A 272 34.52 -1.55 6.78
CA ASN A 272 34.80 -2.77 6.02
C ASN A 272 34.73 -4.05 6.86
N LYS A 273 34.55 -3.97 8.18
CA LYS A 273 34.38 -5.12 9.07
C LYS A 273 32.92 -5.57 9.19
N ALA A 274 32.00 -4.84 8.55
CA ALA A 274 30.60 -5.22 8.53
C ALA A 274 30.43 -6.62 7.90
N ALA A 275 29.59 -7.45 8.51
CA ALA A 275 29.43 -8.84 8.11
C ALA A 275 28.68 -8.97 6.78
N ASP A 276 29.09 -9.95 5.97
CA ASP A 276 28.52 -10.20 4.64
C ASP A 276 27.01 -10.55 4.67
N SER A 277 26.49 -11.04 5.79
CA SER A 277 25.06 -11.31 5.98
C SER A 277 24.18 -10.05 5.92
N PHE A 278 24.78 -8.86 6.03
CA PHE A 278 24.11 -7.56 5.90
C PHE A 278 24.23 -6.95 4.51
N ARG A 279 24.78 -7.67 3.52
CA ARG A 279 24.73 -7.19 2.13
C ARG A 279 23.29 -7.10 1.65
N PRO A 280 22.94 -6.10 0.82
CA PRO A 280 21.62 -6.04 0.18
C PRO A 280 21.31 -7.32 -0.59
N LYS A 281 20.03 -7.68 -0.68
CA LYS A 281 19.60 -8.87 -1.43
C LYS A 281 19.93 -8.73 -2.92
N ALA A 282 20.38 -9.84 -3.52
CA ALA A 282 20.67 -9.90 -4.96
C ALA A 282 19.44 -9.54 -5.82
N GLY A 283 19.65 -8.79 -6.90
CA GLY A 283 18.57 -8.35 -7.81
C GLY A 283 17.82 -7.09 -7.39
N SER A 284 18.10 -6.53 -6.20
CA SER A 284 17.57 -5.23 -5.78
C SER A 284 18.51 -4.09 -6.20
N GLY A 285 18.15 -3.36 -7.26
CA GLY A 285 18.82 -2.12 -7.71
C GLY A 285 20.35 -2.13 -7.64
N GLU A 286 21.02 -3.02 -8.37
CA GLU A 286 22.47 -3.21 -8.28
C GLU A 286 23.24 -1.89 -8.38
N SER A 287 23.75 -1.39 -7.25
CA SER A 287 24.74 -0.32 -7.25
C SER A 287 26.01 -0.87 -7.90
N SER A 288 26.40 -0.30 -9.05
CA SER A 288 27.54 -0.77 -9.84
C SER A 288 28.91 -0.51 -9.19
N PHE A 289 28.93 0.16 -8.02
CA PHE A 289 30.16 0.55 -7.30
C PHE A 289 30.31 -0.21 -5.97
N ASP A 290 31.52 -0.72 -5.74
CA ASP A 290 31.89 -1.49 -4.54
C ASP A 290 31.89 -0.65 -3.24
N GLY A 291 32.15 0.67 -3.37
CA GLY A 291 32.12 1.62 -2.26
C GLY A 291 30.73 1.79 -1.65
N ASP A 292 29.69 1.89 -2.49
CA ASP A 292 28.30 2.04 -2.04
C ASP A 292 27.83 0.77 -1.32
N ARG A 293 28.20 -0.40 -1.85
CA ARG A 293 27.86 -1.70 -1.23
C ARG A 293 28.44 -1.84 0.17
N THR A 294 29.68 -1.40 0.36
CA THR A 294 30.34 -1.43 1.67
C THR A 294 29.64 -0.51 2.67
N MET A 295 29.32 0.72 2.26
CA MET A 295 28.58 1.66 3.10
C MET A 295 27.20 1.14 3.48
N ILE A 296 26.43 0.65 2.51
CA ILE A 296 25.09 0.09 2.75
C ILE A 296 25.17 -1.11 3.72
N THR A 297 26.14 -2.00 3.54
CA THR A 297 26.35 -3.16 4.43
C THR A 297 26.64 -2.72 5.87
N ALA A 298 27.53 -1.74 6.04
CA ALA A 298 27.84 -1.17 7.35
C ALA A 298 26.62 -0.50 8.00
N MET A 299 25.88 0.31 7.24
CA MET A 299 24.65 0.96 7.71
C MET A 299 23.60 -0.06 8.11
N HIS A 300 23.46 -1.14 7.33
CA HIS A 300 22.48 -2.19 7.56
C HIS A 300 22.79 -2.97 8.84
N GLN A 301 24.04 -3.33 9.08
CA GLN A 301 24.42 -3.96 10.35
C GLN A 301 24.23 -3.01 11.53
N ALA A 302 24.69 -1.76 11.40
CA ALA A 302 24.57 -0.74 12.44
C ALA A 302 23.10 -0.53 12.87
N ILE A 303 22.21 -0.26 11.92
CA ILE A 303 20.79 -0.03 12.23
C ILE A 303 20.10 -1.30 12.71
N THR A 304 20.57 -2.50 12.31
CA THR A 304 20.02 -3.76 12.84
C THR A 304 20.35 -3.91 14.32
N VAL A 305 21.59 -3.64 14.73
CA VAL A 305 21.98 -3.68 16.16
C VAL A 305 21.17 -2.66 16.95
N ILE A 306 21.04 -1.43 16.45
CA ILE A 306 20.21 -0.38 17.07
C ILE A 306 18.75 -0.85 17.20
N GLN A 307 18.17 -1.42 16.14
CA GLN A 307 16.79 -1.92 16.14
C GLN A 307 16.58 -3.02 17.18
N LEU A 308 17.53 -3.96 17.33
CA LEU A 308 17.45 -5.03 18.33
C LEU A 308 17.48 -4.47 19.76
N LYS A 309 18.31 -3.45 20.01
CA LYS A 309 18.34 -2.75 21.30
C LYS A 309 17.01 -2.05 21.59
N LEU A 310 16.45 -1.35 20.60
CA LEU A 310 15.16 -0.67 20.74
C LEU A 310 13.98 -1.64 20.91
N GLU A 311 13.97 -2.77 20.20
CA GLU A 311 12.98 -3.85 20.37
C GLU A 311 13.03 -4.39 21.80
N HIS A 312 14.23 -4.60 22.34
CA HIS A 312 14.43 -5.02 23.72
C HIS A 312 13.80 -4.04 24.71
N GLN A 313 14.04 -2.74 24.54
CA GLN A 313 13.47 -1.71 25.41
C GLN A 313 11.94 -1.71 25.35
N ILE A 314 11.32 -1.92 24.18
CA ILE A 314 9.86 -2.09 24.06
C ILE A 314 9.39 -3.29 24.88
N ILE A 315 10.03 -4.46 24.73
CA ILE A 315 9.62 -5.69 25.43
C ILE A 315 9.73 -5.53 26.95
N GLN A 316 10.72 -4.79 27.44
CA GLN A 316 10.86 -4.47 28.86
C GLN A 316 9.76 -3.52 29.36
N ARG A 317 9.34 -2.54 28.54
CA ARG A 317 8.21 -1.65 28.87
C ARG A 317 6.86 -2.36 28.84
N HIS A 318 6.74 -3.40 28.03
CA HIS A 318 5.49 -4.15 27.79
C HIS A 318 5.60 -5.64 28.14
N PRO A 319 5.84 -6.00 29.42
CA PRO A 319 5.95 -7.40 29.82
C PRO A 319 4.67 -8.21 29.54
N GLU A 320 3.51 -7.54 29.49
CA GLU A 320 2.20 -8.12 29.19
C GLU A 320 2.06 -8.63 27.75
N TRP A 321 2.96 -8.27 26.84
CA TRP A 321 2.98 -8.82 25.49
C TRP A 321 3.64 -10.20 25.42
N HIS A 322 4.22 -10.71 26.50
CA HIS A 322 4.80 -12.06 26.53
C HIS A 322 5.86 -12.34 25.45
N MET A 323 6.63 -11.31 25.05
CA MET A 323 7.66 -11.38 24.01
C MET A 323 9.08 -11.64 24.57
N GLN A 324 9.24 -12.07 25.82
CA GLN A 324 10.55 -12.18 26.46
C GLN A 324 11.49 -13.19 25.79
N ASN A 325 10.94 -14.15 25.03
CA ASN A 325 11.71 -15.07 24.18
C ASN A 325 12.46 -14.37 23.03
N ARG A 326 12.19 -13.08 22.78
CA ARG A 326 12.85 -12.26 21.76
C ARG A 326 14.01 -11.42 22.29
N LEU A 327 14.32 -11.49 23.58
CA LEU A 327 15.43 -10.76 24.20
C LEU A 327 16.80 -11.38 23.89
N PHE A 328 17.08 -11.65 22.61
CA PHE A 328 18.26 -12.38 22.15
C PHE A 328 19.58 -11.76 22.60
N LEU A 329 19.64 -10.44 22.74
CA LEU A 329 20.86 -9.76 23.16
C LEU A 329 21.35 -10.19 24.55
N HIS A 330 20.47 -10.62 25.47
CA HIS A 330 20.88 -11.18 26.78
C HIS A 330 21.56 -12.55 26.67
N HIS A 331 21.41 -13.21 25.53
CA HIS A 331 21.85 -14.58 25.30
C HIS A 331 23.06 -14.67 24.38
N ILE A 332 23.59 -13.53 23.92
CA ILE A 332 24.76 -13.49 23.04
C ILE A 332 26.03 -13.45 23.88
N ASN A 333 26.97 -14.33 23.55
CA ASN A 333 28.37 -14.25 23.94
C ASN A 333 29.22 -13.88 22.71
N PRO A 334 29.55 -12.58 22.52
CA PRO A 334 30.31 -12.15 21.36
C PRO A 334 31.73 -12.71 21.34
N ASP A 335 32.38 -12.86 22.50
CA ASP A 335 33.76 -13.32 22.61
C ASP A 335 33.93 -14.74 22.04
N ASN A 336 32.91 -15.57 22.20
CA ASN A 336 32.89 -16.93 21.65
C ASN A 336 32.08 -17.04 20.34
N GLY A 337 31.40 -15.97 19.91
CA GLY A 337 30.53 -15.98 18.74
C GLY A 337 29.34 -16.94 18.86
N ILE A 338 28.72 -17.03 20.04
CA ILE A 338 27.68 -18.02 20.37
C ILE A 338 26.41 -17.33 20.92
N LEU A 339 25.24 -17.89 20.57
CA LEU A 339 23.96 -17.61 21.19
C LEU A 339 23.53 -18.78 22.09
N SER A 340 23.22 -18.51 23.36
CA SER A 340 22.82 -19.53 24.34
C SER A 340 21.33 -19.45 24.67
N ILE A 341 20.50 -20.29 24.03
CA ILE A 341 19.04 -20.32 24.23
C ILE A 341 18.59 -21.73 24.57
N ASN A 342 17.75 -21.87 25.61
CA ASN A 342 17.16 -23.15 26.04
C ASN A 342 18.20 -24.26 26.30
N GLY A 343 19.40 -23.89 26.75
CA GLY A 343 20.50 -24.84 27.00
C GLY A 343 21.29 -25.26 25.76
N SER A 344 20.92 -24.77 24.57
CA SER A 344 21.66 -24.99 23.33
C SER A 344 22.59 -23.81 23.04
N GLU A 345 23.82 -24.12 22.62
CA GLU A 345 24.79 -23.14 22.10
C GLU A 345 24.77 -23.16 20.57
N ILE A 346 24.37 -22.05 19.97
CA ILE A 346 24.23 -21.91 18.52
C ILE A 346 25.29 -20.93 18.00
N PRO A 347 26.16 -21.34 17.05
CA PRO A 347 27.14 -20.45 16.46
C PRO A 347 26.50 -19.30 15.68
N LEU A 348 27.01 -18.09 15.88
CA LEU A 348 26.60 -16.91 15.14
C LEU A 348 27.24 -16.86 13.75
N THR A 349 26.57 -16.22 12.80
CA THR A 349 27.12 -15.89 11.47
C THR A 349 28.18 -14.79 11.55
N THR A 350 28.12 -13.97 12.60
CA THR A 350 29.08 -12.90 12.91
C THR A 350 29.18 -12.72 14.42
N ASP A 351 30.39 -12.45 14.89
CA ASP A 351 30.76 -12.08 16.26
C ASP A 351 30.98 -10.56 16.41
N PHE A 352 30.80 -9.80 15.32
CA PHE A 352 31.17 -8.39 15.28
C PHE A 352 30.03 -7.48 15.77
N PHE A 353 30.02 -7.23 17.08
CA PHE A 353 29.07 -6.33 17.76
C PHE A 353 29.82 -5.19 18.47
N PRO A 354 30.36 -4.21 17.72
CA PRO A 354 31.28 -3.20 18.27
C PRO A 354 30.67 -2.26 19.33
N THR A 355 29.34 -2.19 19.41
CA THR A 355 28.60 -1.34 20.36
C THR A 355 27.83 -2.13 21.42
N TYR A 356 28.04 -3.44 21.50
CA TYR A 356 27.37 -4.28 22.48
C TYR A 356 28.02 -4.17 23.86
N ASN A 357 27.18 -4.03 24.89
CA ASN A 357 27.60 -4.06 26.27
C ASN A 357 26.90 -5.23 26.99
N PRO A 358 27.62 -6.27 27.43
CA PRO A 358 27.01 -7.44 28.07
C PRO A 358 26.29 -7.12 29.38
N ASP A 359 26.70 -6.06 30.10
CA ASP A 359 26.05 -5.67 31.36
C ASP A 359 24.71 -4.96 31.13
N LYS A 360 24.53 -4.35 29.95
CA LYS A 360 23.36 -3.57 29.55
C LYS A 360 23.10 -3.73 28.05
N PRO A 361 22.68 -4.91 27.60
CA PRO A 361 22.63 -5.25 26.18
C PRO A 361 21.62 -4.41 25.39
N GLU A 362 20.60 -3.88 26.04
CA GLU A 362 19.57 -3.00 25.46
C GLU A 362 19.97 -1.52 25.34
N GLN A 363 21.10 -1.13 25.94
CA GLN A 363 21.49 0.27 26.01
C GLN A 363 22.10 0.75 24.67
N LEU A 364 21.53 1.83 24.12
CA LEU A 364 22.13 2.56 23.02
C LEU A 364 23.37 3.32 23.51
N THR A 365 24.43 3.34 22.71
CA THR A 365 25.57 4.25 22.94
C THR A 365 25.16 5.69 22.60
N ASP A 366 25.90 6.67 23.09
CA ASP A 366 25.63 8.10 22.80
C ASP A 366 25.58 8.39 21.28
N GLU A 367 26.39 7.68 20.49
CA GLU A 367 26.41 7.82 19.03
C GLU A 367 25.19 7.15 18.37
N GLU A 368 24.74 6.00 18.89
CA GLU A 368 23.52 5.33 18.43
C GLU A 368 22.26 6.15 18.76
N GLU A 369 22.21 6.73 19.96
CA GLU A 369 21.13 7.63 20.39
C GLU A 369 21.08 8.85 19.46
N TYR A 370 22.23 9.49 19.19
CA TYR A 370 22.31 10.61 18.25
C TYR A 370 21.78 10.24 16.85
N VAL A 371 22.12 9.05 16.33
CA VAL A 371 21.60 8.57 15.04
C VAL A 371 20.08 8.46 15.07
N ILE A 372 19.52 7.81 16.10
CA ILE A 372 18.08 7.62 16.23
C ILE A 372 17.34 8.94 16.42
N GLU A 373 17.84 9.86 17.23
CA GLU A 373 17.25 11.20 17.39
C GLU A 373 17.17 11.96 16.06
N LYS A 374 18.21 11.88 15.22
CA LYS A 374 18.19 12.51 13.88
C LYS A 374 17.23 11.84 12.92
N LEU A 375 17.10 10.51 12.98
CA LEU A 375 16.11 9.80 12.18
C LEU A 375 14.69 10.16 12.64
N VAL A 376 14.40 10.13 13.95
CA VAL A 376 13.11 10.57 14.52
C VAL A 376 12.76 11.97 14.04
N SER A 377 13.69 12.92 14.14
CA SER A 377 13.47 14.28 13.65
C SER A 377 13.17 14.31 12.15
N SER A 378 13.86 13.52 11.34
CA SER A 378 13.68 13.49 9.88
C SER A 378 12.31 12.91 9.48
N PHE A 379 11.89 11.81 10.11
CA PHE A 379 10.58 11.19 9.85
C PHE A 379 9.42 12.08 10.33
N ALA A 380 9.58 12.75 11.47
CA ALA A 380 8.54 13.62 12.02
C ALA A 380 8.28 14.86 11.15
N VAL A 381 9.32 15.42 10.51
CA VAL A 381 9.20 16.63 9.67
C VAL A 381 8.94 16.35 8.19
N SER A 382 8.95 15.08 7.77
CA SER A 382 8.66 14.69 6.38
C SER A 382 7.19 14.95 6.03
N GLU A 383 6.89 16.10 5.44
CA GLU A 383 5.52 16.51 5.11
C GLU A 383 4.81 15.45 4.25
N LYS A 384 5.50 14.93 3.23
CA LYS A 384 4.94 13.93 2.32
C LYS A 384 4.61 12.61 3.03
N LEU A 385 5.50 12.14 3.92
CA LEU A 385 5.22 10.95 4.73
C LEU A 385 4.02 11.17 5.64
N GLN A 386 3.96 12.31 6.32
CA GLN A 386 2.85 12.67 7.20
C GLN A 386 1.52 12.72 6.43
N GLN A 387 1.53 13.30 5.22
CA GLN A 387 0.35 13.33 4.34
C GLN A 387 -0.07 11.91 3.89
N HIS A 388 0.88 11.04 3.56
CA HIS A 388 0.60 9.66 3.16
C HIS A 388 0.03 8.84 4.32
N VAL A 389 0.60 8.94 5.51
CA VAL A 389 0.11 8.23 6.71
C VAL A 389 -1.26 8.75 7.16
N GLN A 390 -1.49 10.06 7.12
CA GLN A 390 -2.83 10.61 7.36
C GLN A 390 -3.86 10.07 6.35
N PHE A 391 -3.45 9.88 5.09
CA PHE A 391 -4.31 9.27 4.08
C PHE A 391 -4.63 7.80 4.43
N LEU A 392 -3.64 7.00 4.84
CA LEU A 392 -3.87 5.63 5.32
C LEU A 392 -4.87 5.59 6.49
N TYR A 393 -4.78 6.51 7.44
CA TYR A 393 -5.77 6.61 8.53
C TYR A 393 -7.15 7.06 8.04
N SER A 394 -7.22 7.93 7.04
CA SER A 394 -8.49 8.47 6.53
C SER A 394 -9.27 7.50 5.64
N LYS A 395 -8.55 6.61 4.93
CA LYS A 395 -9.11 5.67 3.96
C LYS A 395 -8.97 4.22 4.37
N GLY A 396 -8.31 3.96 5.50
CA GLY A 396 -8.09 2.61 5.95
C GLY A 396 -8.43 2.33 7.40
N SER A 397 -8.39 1.04 7.67
CA SER A 397 -8.78 0.39 8.91
C SER A 397 -8.15 -1.00 8.97
N ILE A 398 -8.18 -1.65 10.13
CA ILE A 398 -7.72 -3.05 10.25
C ILE A 398 -8.58 -3.99 9.39
N TYR A 399 -9.88 -3.73 9.33
CA TYR A 399 -10.82 -4.49 8.50
C TYR A 399 -11.94 -3.59 7.97
N LEU A 400 -12.66 -4.05 6.95
CA LEU A 400 -13.87 -3.39 6.43
C LEU A 400 -14.88 -4.43 5.96
N THR A 401 -16.17 -4.14 6.11
CA THR A 401 -17.22 -4.91 5.41
C THR A 401 -17.70 -4.12 4.21
N TYR A 402 -17.62 -4.72 3.02
CA TYR A 402 -18.00 -4.07 1.77
C TYR A 402 -18.63 -5.08 0.81
N ASN A 403 -19.87 -4.81 0.37
CA ASN A 403 -20.63 -5.66 -0.55
C ASN A 403 -20.62 -7.16 -0.18
N ASN A 404 -20.95 -7.44 1.09
CA ASN A 404 -20.96 -8.77 1.70
C ASN A 404 -19.61 -9.49 1.78
N ASN A 405 -18.50 -8.77 1.53
CA ASN A 405 -17.16 -9.26 1.81
C ASN A 405 -16.66 -8.70 3.13
N LEU A 406 -15.91 -9.50 3.87
CA LEU A 406 -15.06 -9.04 4.97
C LEU A 406 -13.64 -8.90 4.43
N LEU A 407 -13.13 -7.68 4.42
CA LEU A 407 -11.82 -7.33 3.92
C LEU A 407 -10.88 -7.12 5.11
N PHE A 408 -9.70 -7.75 5.06
CA PHE A 408 -8.59 -7.59 6.00
C PHE A 408 -7.31 -8.10 5.30
N HIS A 409 -6.14 -7.80 5.86
CA HIS A 409 -4.86 -8.11 5.23
C HIS A 409 -4.37 -9.55 5.46
N ALA A 410 -4.11 -9.94 6.72
CA ALA A 410 -3.46 -11.23 7.00
C ALA A 410 -4.43 -12.26 7.60
N CYS A 411 -4.80 -12.14 8.87
CA CYS A 411 -5.58 -13.17 9.56
C CYS A 411 -6.47 -12.61 10.67
N ILE A 412 -7.38 -13.44 11.18
CA ILE A 412 -8.11 -13.19 12.41
C ILE A 412 -7.49 -14.03 13.54
N PRO A 413 -7.21 -13.47 14.73
CA PRO A 413 -6.70 -14.25 15.86
C PRO A 413 -7.68 -15.36 16.26
N MET A 414 -7.26 -16.62 16.10
CA MET A 414 -8.06 -17.81 16.36
C MET A 414 -7.28 -18.84 17.18
N THR A 415 -8.00 -19.70 17.89
CA THR A 415 -7.46 -20.91 18.50
C THR A 415 -7.41 -22.05 17.48
N GLU A 416 -6.66 -23.12 17.79
CA GLU A 416 -6.61 -24.34 16.96
C GLU A 416 -7.97 -25.01 16.75
N ASP A 417 -8.91 -24.79 17.69
CA ASP A 417 -10.25 -25.37 17.66
C ASP A 417 -11.25 -24.55 16.81
N GLY A 418 -10.84 -23.42 16.23
CA GLY A 418 -11.70 -22.56 15.42
C GLY A 418 -12.46 -21.47 16.19
N GLU A 419 -12.16 -21.27 17.47
CA GLU A 419 -12.75 -20.18 18.27
C GLU A 419 -11.93 -18.90 18.17
N PHE A 420 -12.55 -17.73 18.39
CA PHE A 420 -11.78 -16.48 18.46
C PHE A 420 -10.83 -16.47 19.65
N LYS A 421 -9.55 -16.19 19.40
CA LYS A 421 -8.54 -16.11 20.44
C LYS A 421 -8.83 -14.91 21.35
N LYS A 422 -8.80 -15.14 22.67
CA LYS A 422 -8.87 -14.08 23.68
C LYS A 422 -7.48 -13.50 23.90
N VAL A 423 -7.34 -12.20 23.68
CA VAL A 423 -6.09 -11.47 23.82
C VAL A 423 -6.26 -10.43 24.93
N THR A 424 -5.30 -10.36 25.86
CA THR A 424 -5.34 -9.42 26.98
C THR A 424 -4.29 -8.33 26.78
N LEU A 425 -4.74 -7.10 26.56
CA LEU A 425 -3.88 -5.94 26.33
C LEU A 425 -4.41 -4.75 27.13
N TYR A 426 -3.51 -4.01 27.80
CA TYR A 426 -3.85 -2.84 28.62
C TYR A 426 -5.01 -3.08 29.62
N GLY A 427 -5.02 -4.27 30.24
CA GLY A 427 -6.04 -4.67 31.22
C GLY A 427 -7.41 -5.05 30.63
N LYS A 428 -7.55 -5.13 29.30
CA LYS A 428 -8.77 -5.57 28.62
C LYS A 428 -8.54 -6.92 27.94
N THR A 429 -9.41 -7.89 28.19
CA THR A 429 -9.45 -9.16 27.47
C THR A 429 -10.53 -9.11 26.40
N LEU A 430 -10.14 -9.17 25.13
CA LEU A 430 -11.02 -9.03 23.97
C LEU A 430 -10.80 -10.16 22.97
N ALA A 431 -11.78 -10.42 22.10
CA ALA A 431 -11.71 -11.42 21.05
C ALA A 431 -12.55 -11.00 19.83
N GLY A 432 -12.24 -11.58 18.66
CA GLY A 432 -13.00 -11.37 17.42
C GLY A 432 -13.14 -9.89 17.06
N LYS A 433 -14.34 -9.47 16.64
CA LYS A 433 -14.62 -8.08 16.24
C LYS A 433 -14.23 -7.05 17.30
N ALA A 434 -14.52 -7.31 18.58
CA ALA A 434 -14.23 -6.36 19.66
C ALA A 434 -12.71 -6.13 19.83
N LEU A 435 -11.90 -7.17 19.58
CA LEU A 435 -10.44 -7.04 19.57
C LEU A 435 -9.99 -6.15 18.40
N LEU A 436 -10.45 -6.44 17.18
CA LEU A 436 -10.06 -5.68 15.98
C LEU A 436 -10.46 -4.20 16.07
N ASP A 437 -11.67 -3.91 16.56
CA ASP A 437 -12.14 -2.54 16.79
C ASP A 437 -11.24 -1.79 17.78
N GLN A 438 -10.83 -2.45 18.85
CA GLN A 438 -9.97 -1.85 19.87
C GLN A 438 -8.54 -1.65 19.39
N MET A 439 -8.01 -2.58 18.58
CA MET A 439 -6.69 -2.45 17.96
C MET A 439 -6.65 -1.31 16.94
N ASP A 440 -7.71 -1.13 16.14
CA ASP A 440 -7.82 -0.01 15.20
C ASP A 440 -7.82 1.33 15.94
N GLN A 441 -8.58 1.41 17.05
CA GLN A 441 -8.57 2.56 17.94
C GLN A 441 -7.17 2.83 18.51
N TRP A 442 -6.48 1.82 19.05
CA TRP A 442 -5.15 2.01 19.61
C TRP A 442 -4.16 2.48 18.55
N ALA A 443 -4.19 1.93 17.34
CA ALA A 443 -3.34 2.39 16.23
C ALA A 443 -3.55 3.89 15.93
N ARG A 444 -4.82 4.33 15.85
CA ARG A 444 -5.14 5.77 15.68
C ARG A 444 -4.63 6.61 16.84
N GLU A 445 -4.81 6.15 18.06
CA GLU A 445 -4.33 6.85 19.26
C GLU A 445 -2.80 7.01 19.25
N SER A 446 -2.05 5.98 18.83
CA SER A 446 -0.59 6.00 18.70
C SER A 446 -0.09 7.14 17.81
N PHE A 447 -0.84 7.50 16.76
CA PHE A 447 -0.46 8.57 15.83
C PHE A 447 -1.02 9.94 16.22
N PHE A 448 -2.31 10.03 16.57
CA PHE A 448 -2.98 11.32 16.74
C PHE A 448 -2.82 11.94 18.13
N LYS A 449 -2.59 11.16 19.20
CA LYS A 449 -2.42 11.72 20.55
C LYS A 449 -1.06 12.42 20.73
N LYS A 450 -0.06 12.10 19.89
CA LYS A 450 1.31 12.64 19.95
C LYS A 450 1.95 12.55 21.35
N ASP A 451 1.54 11.57 22.14
CA ASP A 451 2.10 11.29 23.45
C ASP A 451 3.06 10.10 23.33
N LEU A 452 4.36 10.41 23.25
CA LEU A 452 5.42 9.41 23.13
C LEU A 452 5.56 8.56 24.41
N ALA A 453 5.06 9.04 25.55
CA ALA A 453 5.08 8.29 26.81
C ALA A 453 3.85 7.40 26.98
N ALA A 454 2.84 7.53 26.11
CA ALA A 454 1.67 6.69 26.18
C ALA A 454 2.04 5.22 25.88
N PRO A 455 1.53 4.25 26.66
CA PRO A 455 1.74 2.82 26.39
C PRO A 455 1.31 2.42 24.96
N THR A 456 0.35 3.13 24.37
CA THR A 456 -0.10 2.90 22.99
C THR A 456 0.93 3.31 21.95
N HIS A 457 1.93 4.13 22.26
CA HIS A 457 2.92 4.58 21.27
C HIS A 457 3.71 3.40 20.64
N ASP A 458 4.03 2.39 21.45
CA ASP A 458 4.71 1.17 20.99
C ASP A 458 3.75 0.17 20.33
N PHE A 459 2.42 0.38 20.39
CA PHE A 459 1.44 -0.58 19.89
C PHE A 459 1.52 -0.84 18.37
N LEU A 460 2.03 0.12 17.60
CA LEU A 460 2.27 -0.10 16.17
C LEU A 460 3.40 -1.11 15.93
N TRP A 461 4.37 -1.23 16.85
CA TRP A 461 5.35 -2.32 16.84
C TRP A 461 4.71 -3.67 17.17
N PHE A 462 3.79 -3.73 18.13
CA PHE A 462 3.01 -4.94 18.41
C PHE A 462 2.28 -5.42 17.15
N LEU A 463 1.56 -4.52 16.46
CA LEU A 463 0.84 -4.86 15.24
C LEU A 463 1.77 -5.31 14.10
N TRP A 464 3.02 -4.86 14.09
CA TRP A 464 4.01 -5.27 13.08
C TRP A 464 4.47 -6.72 13.23
N CYS A 465 4.72 -7.21 14.44
CA CYS A 465 5.45 -8.48 14.63
C CYS A 465 4.88 -9.45 15.67
N HIS A 466 3.89 -9.05 16.47
CA HIS A 466 3.35 -9.93 17.51
C HIS A 466 2.47 -11.04 16.91
N ASN A 467 2.51 -12.24 17.47
CA ASN A 467 1.75 -13.40 16.97
C ASN A 467 0.22 -13.24 17.08
N ASP A 468 -0.24 -12.45 18.05
CA ASP A 468 -1.65 -12.04 18.19
C ASP A 468 -2.03 -10.84 17.32
N SER A 469 -1.11 -10.31 16.50
CA SER A 469 -1.45 -9.26 15.55
C SER A 469 -2.24 -9.85 14.37
N PRO A 470 -3.42 -9.27 14.04
CA PRO A 470 -4.18 -9.66 12.84
C PRO A 470 -3.46 -9.31 11.53
N LEU A 471 -2.36 -8.57 11.58
CA LEU A 471 -1.63 -8.08 10.41
C LEU A 471 -0.37 -8.90 10.11
N PHE A 472 0.05 -9.78 11.03
CA PHE A 472 1.30 -10.53 10.89
C PHE A 472 1.07 -12.01 10.55
N GLY A 473 0.15 -12.67 11.28
CA GLY A 473 -0.32 -14.01 10.93
C GLY A 473 0.68 -15.16 11.10
N LYS A 474 1.72 -14.98 11.90
CA LYS A 474 2.74 -16.00 12.18
C LYS A 474 3.10 -16.06 13.66
N ASP A 475 3.70 -17.16 14.10
CA ASP A 475 4.10 -17.40 15.49
C ASP A 475 5.27 -16.52 15.97
N LYS A 476 6.19 -16.16 15.06
CA LYS A 476 7.33 -15.28 15.32
C LYS A 476 7.83 -14.58 14.07
N MET A 477 8.48 -13.43 14.26
CA MET A 477 9.22 -12.72 13.22
C MET A 477 10.69 -13.14 13.27
N ALA A 478 11.14 -14.06 12.41
CA ALA A 478 12.46 -14.70 12.51
C ALA A 478 13.63 -13.82 12.01
N THR A 479 13.58 -12.51 12.25
CA THR A 479 14.57 -11.60 11.65
C THR A 479 15.96 -11.74 12.25
N PHE A 480 16.07 -11.84 13.58
CA PHE A 480 17.37 -12.04 14.23
C PHE A 480 18.02 -13.33 13.71
N GLU A 481 17.24 -14.40 13.69
CA GLU A 481 17.65 -15.72 13.24
C GLU A 481 18.21 -15.67 11.81
N ARG A 482 17.51 -14.98 10.89
CA ARG A 482 17.95 -14.82 9.49
C ARG A 482 19.28 -14.08 9.31
N TYR A 483 19.61 -13.14 10.19
CA TYR A 483 20.87 -12.38 10.10
C TYR A 483 22.02 -13.06 10.82
N PHE A 484 21.72 -13.67 11.96
CA PHE A 484 22.72 -14.06 12.95
C PHE A 484 22.89 -15.57 13.10
N LEU A 485 21.97 -16.40 12.60
CA LEU A 485 22.04 -17.87 12.71
C LEU A 485 22.17 -18.53 11.33
N LYS A 486 23.12 -19.46 11.21
CA LYS A 486 23.32 -20.25 9.98
C LYS A 486 22.25 -21.32 9.77
N ASP A 487 21.64 -21.80 10.85
CA ASP A 487 20.65 -22.87 10.81
C ASP A 487 19.31 -22.34 10.28
N GLU A 488 18.99 -22.65 9.03
CA GLU A 488 17.77 -22.21 8.35
C GLU A 488 16.50 -22.75 9.02
N THR A 489 16.56 -23.84 9.79
CA THR A 489 15.38 -24.34 10.54
C THR A 489 14.92 -23.32 11.58
N THR A 490 15.83 -22.50 12.09
CA THR A 490 15.49 -21.41 13.03
C THR A 490 14.77 -20.25 12.34
N HIS A 491 14.83 -20.16 11.01
CA HIS A 491 14.20 -19.12 10.20
C HIS A 491 12.74 -19.44 9.85
N GLU A 492 12.29 -20.67 10.10
CA GLU A 492 10.92 -21.09 9.87
C GLU A 492 9.96 -20.30 10.77
N GLU A 493 8.87 -19.84 10.17
CA GLU A 493 7.79 -19.11 10.83
C GLU A 493 6.52 -19.92 10.58
N GLN A 494 5.87 -20.37 11.65
CA GLN A 494 4.65 -21.15 11.58
C GLN A 494 3.46 -20.20 11.39
N TYR A 495 2.55 -20.56 10.49
CA TYR A 495 1.36 -19.78 10.25
C TYR A 495 0.41 -19.84 11.45
N ALA A 496 -0.31 -18.74 11.68
CA ALA A 496 -1.34 -18.69 12.71
C ALA A 496 -2.46 -19.72 12.43
N PRO A 497 -3.17 -20.22 13.47
CA PRO A 497 -4.23 -21.24 13.32
C PRO A 497 -5.27 -20.90 12.25
N TYR A 498 -5.56 -19.61 12.06
CA TYR A 498 -6.43 -19.10 11.01
C TYR A 498 -6.18 -19.73 9.63
N TYR A 499 -4.92 -19.79 9.18
CA TYR A 499 -4.57 -20.30 7.86
C TYR A 499 -4.84 -21.81 7.72
N HIS A 500 -4.63 -22.56 8.79
CA HIS A 500 -4.92 -24.00 8.81
C HIS A 500 -6.43 -24.30 8.87
N LEU A 501 -7.23 -23.40 9.43
CA LEU A 501 -8.68 -23.54 9.53
C LEU A 501 -9.35 -23.28 8.20
N ILE A 502 -8.95 -22.24 7.47
CA ILE A 502 -9.54 -21.91 6.15
C ILE A 502 -9.21 -22.93 5.06
N GLU A 503 -8.13 -23.71 5.21
CA GLU A 503 -7.80 -24.81 4.29
C GLU A 503 -8.68 -26.05 4.53
N ARG A 504 -9.34 -26.15 5.68
CA ARG A 504 -10.20 -27.27 6.07
C ARG A 504 -11.68 -27.04 5.76
N GLU A 505 -12.09 -25.79 5.52
CA GLU A 505 -13.41 -25.40 5.03
C GLU A 505 -13.52 -25.57 3.51
#